data_AF-A0A645E9K6-F1
#
_entry.id   AF-A0A645E9K6-F1
#
_cell.length_a   1.000
_cell.length_b   1.000
_cell.length_c   1.000
_cell.angle_alpha   90.00
_cell.angle_beta   90.00
_cell.angle_gamma   90.00
#
_symmetry.space_group_name_H-M   'P 1'
#
loop_
_entity.id
_entity.type
_entity.pdbx_description
1 polymer ?
#
loop_
_entity_poly.entity_id
_entity_poly.type
_entity_poly.pdbx_seq_one_letter_code
_entity_poly.pdbx_strand_id
1 'polypeptide(L)'
;MANGLSNSVIGMQENRNEILKTEIEVRDVSTDGGILFVSLKNTGSTKIGDFTYMDIIVTYQNESGINKTVWIPYQKDESLYENRWIKSDIHPDLINPGIFDPGEEMKLQVRMDESDPIRNSSINWLLVAAPNGVKASRYFER
;
A
#
# COMPACT_ATOMS: atom_id res chain seq x y z
N MET A 1 -6.37 15.66 36.42
CA MET A 1 -6.97 16.20 35.17
C MET A 1 -5.94 16.87 34.26
N ALA A 2 -4.99 17.66 34.78
CA ALA A 2 -3.94 18.31 33.95
C ALA A 2 -3.08 17.34 33.13
N ASN A 3 -2.70 16.18 33.70
CA ASN A 3 -1.85 15.19 33.01
C ASN A 3 -2.52 14.55 31.79
N GLY A 4 -3.86 14.46 31.78
CA GLY A 4 -4.59 13.87 30.64
C GLY A 4 -4.50 14.75 29.40
N LEU A 5 -4.69 16.07 29.58
CA LEU A 5 -4.60 17.03 28.48
C LEU A 5 -3.17 17.14 27.94
N SER A 6 -2.16 17.16 28.82
CA SER A 6 -0.76 17.17 28.39
C SER A 6 -0.39 15.92 27.58
N ASN A 7 -0.82 14.73 28.02
CA ASN A 7 -0.55 13.49 27.29
C ASN A 7 -1.24 13.46 25.93
N SER A 8 -2.48 13.95 25.83
CA SER A 8 -3.17 14.07 24.54
C SER A 8 -2.46 15.01 23.58
N VAL A 9 -1.95 16.16 24.07
CA VAL A 9 -1.19 17.10 23.25
C VAL A 9 0.12 16.49 22.77
N ILE A 10 0.84 15.78 23.63
CA ILE A 10 2.08 15.09 23.25
C ILE A 10 1.79 14.04 22.17
N GLY A 11 0.81 13.16 22.37
CA GLY A 11 0.46 12.13 21.38
C GLY A 11 -0.01 12.72 20.04
N MET A 12 -0.75 13.83 20.05
CA MET A 12 -1.11 14.53 18.81
C MET A 12 0.11 15.08 18.07
N GLN A 13 1.10 15.62 18.79
CA GLN A 13 2.32 16.15 18.19
C GLN A 13 3.23 15.05 17.65
N GLU A 14 3.31 13.91 18.36
CA GLU A 14 4.04 12.72 17.90
C GLU A 14 3.43 12.14 16.62
N ASN A 15 2.12 11.90 16.59
CA ASN A 15 1.42 11.42 15.40
C ASN A 15 1.60 12.37 14.21
N ARG A 16 1.51 13.68 14.45
CA ARG A 16 1.73 14.68 13.40
C ARG A 16 3.16 14.64 12.87
N ASN A 17 4.15 14.45 13.75
CA ASN A 17 5.55 14.35 13.37
C ASN A 17 5.81 13.09 12.55
N GLU A 18 5.22 11.96 12.91
CA GLU A 18 5.30 10.72 12.12
C GLU A 18 4.71 10.91 10.72
N ILE A 19 3.53 11.53 10.60
CA ILE A 19 2.91 11.83 9.30
C ILE A 19 3.82 12.72 8.45
N LEU A 20 4.41 13.76 9.04
CA LEU A 20 5.31 14.69 8.34
C LEU A 20 6.62 14.03 7.88
N LYS A 21 7.01 12.91 8.51
CA LYS A 21 8.25 12.17 8.21
C LYS A 21 8.01 10.94 7.34
N THR A 22 6.79 10.42 7.27
CA THR A 22 6.48 9.31 6.39
C THR A 22 6.31 9.82 4.96
N GLU A 23 6.96 9.16 4.02
CA GLU A 23 6.78 9.39 2.60
C GLU A 23 6.96 8.06 1.88
N ILE A 24 6.06 7.75 0.97
CA ILE A 24 6.08 6.54 0.16
C ILE A 24 5.88 6.92 -1.31
N GLU A 25 6.40 6.10 -2.21
CA GLU A 25 6.29 6.32 -3.66
C GLU A 25 6.00 5.00 -4.39
N VAL A 26 4.98 4.98 -5.24
CA VAL A 26 4.73 3.84 -6.13
C VAL A 26 5.66 3.93 -7.34
N ARG A 27 6.73 3.12 -7.33
CA ARG A 27 7.79 3.10 -8.35
C ARG A 27 7.40 2.40 -9.63
N ASP A 28 6.56 1.39 -9.54
CA ASP A 28 6.07 0.65 -10.70
C ASP A 28 4.79 -0.12 -10.34
N VAL A 29 3.97 -0.37 -11.36
CA VAL A 29 2.81 -1.27 -11.30
C VAL A 29 2.75 -2.01 -12.61
N SER A 30 2.86 -3.33 -12.57
CA SER A 30 2.69 -4.22 -13.71
C SER A 30 1.63 -5.27 -13.40
N THR A 31 1.07 -5.90 -14.44
CA THR A 31 -0.03 -6.85 -14.29
C THR A 31 0.28 -8.14 -15.02
N ASP A 32 0.07 -9.29 -14.37
CA ASP A 32 0.15 -10.61 -14.99
C ASP A 32 -0.89 -11.55 -14.37
N GLY A 33 -1.65 -12.26 -15.19
CA GLY A 33 -2.61 -13.27 -14.72
C GLY A 33 -3.65 -12.79 -13.70
N GLY A 34 -4.06 -11.51 -13.71
CA GLY A 34 -4.99 -10.97 -12.71
C GLY A 34 -4.34 -10.52 -11.39
N ILE A 35 -3.01 -10.61 -11.31
CA ILE A 35 -2.20 -10.12 -10.19
C ILE A 35 -1.55 -8.80 -10.59
N LEU A 36 -1.63 -7.79 -9.72
CA LEU A 36 -0.84 -6.57 -9.82
C LEU A 36 0.46 -6.74 -9.02
N PHE A 37 1.58 -6.53 -9.67
CA PHE A 37 2.90 -6.48 -9.06
C PHE A 37 3.27 -5.01 -8.87
N VAL A 38 3.34 -4.58 -7.61
CA VAL A 38 3.56 -3.19 -7.25
C VAL A 38 4.91 -3.06 -6.58
N SER A 39 5.66 -2.07 -7.04
CA SER A 39 6.90 -1.64 -6.40
C SER A 39 6.65 -0.38 -5.60
N LEU A 40 6.81 -0.45 -4.27
CA LEU A 40 6.63 0.67 -3.36
C LEU A 40 7.96 1.02 -2.70
N LYS A 41 8.36 2.28 -2.71
CA LYS A 41 9.58 2.76 -2.05
C LYS A 41 9.24 3.60 -0.81
N ASN A 42 9.95 3.40 0.28
CA ASN A 42 9.90 4.29 1.44
C ASN A 42 10.91 5.41 1.24
N THR A 43 10.42 6.59 0.84
CA THR A 43 11.26 7.78 0.61
C THR A 43 11.34 8.70 1.82
N GLY A 44 10.59 8.39 2.88
CA GLY A 44 10.53 9.17 4.10
C GLY A 44 11.60 8.81 5.12
N SER A 45 11.30 9.04 6.39
CA SER A 45 12.18 8.80 7.55
C SER A 45 11.47 8.00 8.66
N THR A 46 10.31 7.43 8.37
CA THR A 46 9.53 6.60 9.30
C THR A 46 9.50 5.17 8.78
N LYS A 47 9.77 4.19 9.64
CA LYS A 47 9.65 2.76 9.34
C LYS A 47 8.19 2.30 9.36
N ILE A 48 7.82 1.34 8.52
CA ILE A 48 6.47 0.76 8.47
C ILE A 48 6.57 -0.74 8.73
N GLY A 49 6.08 -1.19 9.89
CA GLY A 49 6.18 -2.61 10.31
C GLY A 49 4.86 -3.37 10.35
N ASP A 50 3.74 -2.67 10.51
CA ASP A 50 2.41 -3.32 10.54
C ASP A 50 1.63 -3.02 9.26
N PHE A 51 1.73 -3.94 8.32
CA PHE A 51 1.07 -3.86 7.02
C PHE A 51 -0.44 -4.08 7.11
N THR A 52 -0.96 -4.60 8.23
CA THR A 52 -2.41 -4.83 8.44
C THR A 52 -3.22 -3.55 8.34
N TYR A 53 -2.59 -2.42 8.68
CA TYR A 53 -3.20 -1.09 8.66
C TYR A 53 -2.88 -0.30 7.40
N MET A 54 -2.24 -0.92 6.41
CA MET A 54 -2.07 -0.31 5.09
C MET A 54 -3.27 -0.60 4.21
N ASP A 55 -3.68 0.41 3.45
CA ASP A 55 -4.78 0.28 2.50
C ASP A 55 -4.26 0.26 1.07
N ILE A 56 -4.77 -0.68 0.28
CA ILE A 56 -4.65 -0.66 -1.18
C ILE A 56 -6.03 -0.42 -1.77
N ILE A 57 -6.14 0.58 -2.62
CA ILE A 57 -7.35 0.90 -3.36
C ILE A 57 -7.01 0.86 -4.84
N VAL A 58 -7.79 0.08 -5.59
CA VAL A 58 -7.65 -0.03 -7.05
C VAL A 58 -8.90 0.53 -7.70
N THR A 59 -8.72 1.53 -8.55
CA THR A 59 -9.75 1.98 -9.48
C THR A 59 -9.43 1.47 -10.87
N TYR A 60 -10.33 0.70 -11.45
CA TYR A 60 -10.10 0.05 -12.74
C TYR A 60 -11.35 0.04 -13.61
N GLN A 61 -11.17 -0.12 -14.91
CA GLN A 61 -12.27 -0.42 -15.82
C GLN A 61 -12.39 -1.93 -16.02
N ASN A 62 -13.57 -2.49 -15.78
CA ASN A 62 -13.80 -3.91 -16.05
C ASN A 62 -14.08 -4.19 -17.53
N GLU A 63 -14.16 -5.46 -17.93
CA GLU A 63 -14.41 -5.89 -19.33
C GLU A 63 -15.70 -5.31 -19.94
N SER A 64 -16.70 -4.97 -19.11
CA SER A 64 -17.93 -4.30 -19.57
C SER A 64 -17.78 -2.79 -19.79
N GLY A 65 -16.59 -2.23 -19.56
CA GLY A 65 -16.32 -0.80 -19.67
C GLY A 65 -16.77 0.02 -18.46
N ILE A 66 -17.14 -0.62 -17.35
CA ILE A 66 -17.63 0.05 -16.13
C ILE A 66 -16.44 0.32 -15.21
N ASN A 67 -16.34 1.55 -14.71
CA ASN A 67 -15.33 1.91 -13.71
C ASN A 67 -15.73 1.37 -12.33
N LYS A 68 -14.80 0.69 -11.68
CA LYS A 68 -14.91 0.09 -10.35
C LYS A 68 -13.83 0.67 -9.45
N THR A 69 -14.14 0.81 -8.17
CA THR A 69 -13.17 1.13 -7.12
C THR A 69 -13.32 0.11 -6.01
N VAL A 70 -12.24 -0.60 -5.70
CA VAL A 70 -12.21 -1.67 -4.71
C VAL A 70 -11.12 -1.42 -3.69
N TRP A 71 -11.42 -1.71 -2.43
CA TRP A 71 -10.43 -1.80 -1.36
C TRP A 71 -9.94 -3.24 -1.26
N ILE A 72 -8.62 -3.41 -1.28
CA ILE A 72 -7.98 -4.71 -1.19
C ILE A 72 -7.28 -4.78 0.18
N PRO A 73 -7.79 -5.58 1.14
CA PRO A 73 -7.21 -5.68 2.46
C PRO A 73 -5.93 -6.53 2.46
N TYR A 74 -5.03 -6.21 3.41
CA TYR A 74 -3.81 -6.97 3.63
C TYR A 74 -4.12 -8.38 4.11
N GLN A 75 -3.30 -9.32 3.66
CA GLN A 75 -3.30 -10.68 4.14
C GLN A 75 -1.90 -11.03 4.65
N LYS A 76 -1.86 -11.55 5.87
CA LYS A 76 -0.60 -11.94 6.53
C LYS A 76 -0.04 -13.26 6.03
N ASP A 77 -0.91 -14.18 5.59
CA ASP A 77 -0.49 -15.48 5.08
C ASP A 77 0.16 -15.35 3.71
N GLU A 78 1.19 -16.16 3.43
CA GLU A 78 1.94 -16.14 2.17
C GLU A 78 1.11 -16.59 0.94
N SER A 79 -0.05 -17.22 1.16
CA SER A 79 -0.90 -17.76 0.09
C SER A 79 -1.87 -16.71 -0.46
N LEU A 80 -1.54 -16.03 -1.56
CA LEU A 80 -2.35 -14.95 -2.11
C LEU A 80 -3.79 -15.38 -2.53
N TYR A 81 -4.79 -15.03 -1.70
CA TYR A 81 -6.21 -15.23 -2.00
C TYR A 81 -6.78 -14.11 -2.87
N GLU A 82 -7.92 -14.37 -3.49
CA GLU A 82 -8.66 -13.40 -4.30
C GLU A 82 -9.07 -12.18 -3.47
N ASN A 83 -9.00 -10.99 -4.08
CA ASN A 83 -9.30 -9.70 -3.43
C ASN A 83 -8.48 -9.49 -2.13
N ARG A 84 -7.21 -9.87 -2.16
CA ARG A 84 -6.22 -9.66 -1.10
C ARG A 84 -4.90 -9.20 -1.67
N TRP A 85 -4.06 -8.61 -0.81
CA TRP A 85 -2.68 -8.34 -1.14
C TRP A 85 -1.73 -8.87 -0.07
N ILE A 86 -0.52 -9.22 -0.49
CA ILE A 86 0.55 -9.69 0.38
C ILE A 86 1.81 -8.87 0.13
N LYS A 87 2.63 -8.73 1.17
CA LYS A 87 4.03 -8.31 1.03
C LYS A 87 4.81 -9.50 0.48
N SER A 88 5.38 -9.36 -0.72
CA SER A 88 6.19 -10.40 -1.34
C SER A 88 7.64 -10.34 -0.88
N ASP A 89 8.25 -9.15 -0.86
CA ASP A 89 9.67 -8.97 -0.53
C ASP A 89 9.96 -7.52 -0.11
N ILE A 90 11.07 -7.29 0.61
CA ILE A 90 11.65 -5.98 0.89
C ILE A 90 13.13 -6.02 0.50
N HIS A 91 13.61 -4.99 -0.21
CA HIS A 91 14.99 -4.92 -0.67
C HIS A 91 15.59 -3.51 -0.59
N PRO A 92 16.83 -3.36 -0.07
CA PRO A 92 17.49 -4.32 0.81
C PRO A 92 16.65 -4.52 2.09
N ASP A 93 16.85 -5.61 2.83
CA ASP A 93 16.14 -5.88 4.11
C ASP A 93 17.14 -6.44 5.13
N LEU A 94 18.05 -5.56 5.57
CA LEU A 94 19.24 -5.96 6.35
C LEU A 94 19.25 -5.41 7.78
N ILE A 95 18.68 -4.24 8.00
CA ILE A 95 18.77 -3.53 9.29
C ILE A 95 17.65 -3.97 10.23
N ASN A 96 16.40 -3.94 9.77
CA ASN A 96 15.26 -4.46 10.52
C ASN A 96 14.46 -5.47 9.67
N PRO A 97 14.91 -6.74 9.61
CA PRO A 97 14.28 -7.77 8.79
C PRO A 97 12.74 -7.79 8.85
N GLY A 98 12.11 -7.62 7.70
CA GLY A 98 10.66 -7.63 7.51
C GLY A 98 9.94 -6.33 7.86
N ILE A 99 10.66 -5.29 8.30
CA ILE A 99 10.13 -3.94 8.52
C ILE A 99 10.54 -3.08 7.31
N PHE A 100 9.61 -2.31 6.78
CA PHE A 100 9.86 -1.46 5.63
C PHE A 100 10.52 -0.14 6.05
N ASP A 101 11.85 -0.14 6.09
CA ASP A 101 12.67 0.97 6.54
C ASP A 101 12.82 2.07 5.47
N PRO A 102 13.15 3.31 5.88
CA PRO A 102 13.56 4.37 4.97
C PRO A 102 14.65 3.95 3.99
N GLY A 103 14.42 4.22 2.70
CA GLY A 103 15.35 3.91 1.61
C GLY A 103 15.16 2.54 0.96
N GLU A 104 14.38 1.65 1.57
CA GLU A 104 14.08 0.31 1.03
C GLU A 104 12.94 0.35 0.00
N GLU A 105 12.83 -0.73 -0.76
CA GLU A 105 11.78 -0.99 -1.74
C GLU A 105 11.04 -2.27 -1.40
N MET A 106 9.72 -2.18 -1.19
CA MET A 106 8.83 -3.29 -0.94
C MET A 106 8.14 -3.72 -2.24
N LYS A 107 8.19 -5.02 -2.53
CA LYS A 107 7.38 -5.66 -3.58
C LYS A 107 6.12 -6.21 -2.93
N LEU A 108 4.96 -5.85 -3.48
CA LEU A 108 3.68 -6.38 -3.06
C LEU A 108 2.90 -6.95 -4.24
N GLN A 109 2.09 -7.96 -3.96
CA GLN A 109 1.23 -8.62 -4.94
C GLN A 109 -0.22 -8.40 -4.56
N VAL A 110 -1.04 -7.93 -5.50
CA VAL A 110 -2.47 -7.67 -5.31
C VAL A 110 -3.24 -8.60 -6.24
N ARG A 111 -4.03 -9.52 -5.70
CA ARG A 111 -4.87 -10.40 -6.53
C ARG A 111 -6.25 -9.80 -6.69
N MET A 112 -6.61 -9.54 -7.94
CA MET A 112 -7.92 -9.02 -8.31
C MET A 112 -8.94 -10.15 -8.41
N ASP A 113 -10.23 -9.78 -8.34
CA ASP A 113 -11.35 -10.67 -8.60
C ASP A 113 -11.31 -11.19 -10.06
N GLU A 114 -11.26 -12.51 -10.23
CA GLU A 114 -11.25 -13.16 -11.55
C GLU A 114 -12.62 -13.10 -12.22
N SER A 115 -13.69 -12.91 -11.44
CA SER A 115 -15.06 -12.74 -11.97
C SER A 115 -15.36 -11.32 -12.46
N ASP A 116 -14.56 -10.32 -12.05
CA ASP A 116 -14.64 -8.93 -12.51
C ASP A 116 -13.25 -8.42 -12.96
N PRO A 117 -12.67 -9.00 -14.02
CA PRO A 117 -11.30 -8.71 -14.41
C PRO A 117 -11.14 -7.28 -14.94
N ILE A 118 -9.94 -6.71 -14.71
CA ILE A 118 -9.52 -5.46 -15.32
C ILE A 118 -9.45 -5.65 -16.83
N ARG A 119 -10.04 -4.72 -17.57
CA ARG A 119 -10.08 -4.72 -19.03
C ARG A 119 -8.69 -4.55 -19.63
N ASN A 120 -8.40 -5.29 -20.69
CA ASN A 120 -7.16 -5.11 -21.46
C ASN A 120 -7.10 -3.73 -22.15
N SER A 121 -5.90 -3.16 -22.28
CA SER A 121 -5.61 -1.85 -22.85
C SER A 121 -6.36 -0.70 -22.16
N SER A 122 -6.57 -0.81 -20.85
CA SER A 122 -7.20 0.22 -20.02
C SER A 122 -6.19 0.96 -19.16
N ILE A 123 -6.45 2.24 -18.88
CA ILE A 123 -5.69 3.03 -17.92
C ILE A 123 -6.44 3.00 -16.58
N ASN A 124 -5.75 2.54 -15.55
CA ASN A 124 -6.28 2.28 -14.21
C ASN A 124 -5.49 3.09 -13.19
N TRP A 125 -5.94 3.12 -11.94
CA TRP A 125 -5.33 3.90 -10.87
C TRP A 125 -5.17 3.08 -9.59
N LEU A 126 -3.98 3.10 -9.02
CA LEU A 126 -3.64 2.47 -7.76
C LEU A 126 -3.37 3.55 -6.71
N LEU A 127 -3.94 3.38 -5.52
CA LEU A 127 -3.58 4.14 -4.33
C LEU A 127 -3.11 3.19 -3.22
N VAL A 128 -2.00 3.56 -2.58
CA VAL A 128 -1.47 2.89 -1.39
C VAL A 128 -1.45 3.91 -0.25
N ALA A 129 -1.99 3.54 0.91
CA ALA A 129 -1.93 4.33 2.12
C ALA A 129 -1.11 3.61 3.20
N ALA A 130 -0.17 4.32 3.81
CA ALA A 130 0.55 3.89 5.01
C ALA A 130 -0.39 3.92 6.24
N PRO A 131 -0.04 3.22 7.34
CA PRO A 131 -0.90 3.15 8.54
C PRO A 131 -1.23 4.51 9.19
N ASN A 132 -0.34 5.49 9.03
CA ASN A 132 -0.55 6.84 9.54
C ASN A 132 -1.28 7.76 8.54
N GLY A 133 -1.77 7.24 7.42
CA GLY A 133 -2.60 7.95 6.46
C GLY A 133 -1.84 8.69 5.35
N VAL A 134 -0.51 8.60 5.30
CA VAL A 134 0.28 9.09 4.14
C VAL A 134 -0.02 8.23 2.92
N LYS A 135 -0.16 8.84 1.74
CA LYS A 135 -0.63 8.16 0.52
C LYS A 135 0.31 8.36 -0.64
N ALA A 136 0.44 7.33 -1.47
CA ALA A 136 1.01 7.41 -2.80
C ALA A 136 0.03 6.84 -3.82
N SER A 137 0.08 7.32 -5.05
CA SER A 137 -0.78 6.81 -6.10
C SER A 137 -0.13 6.87 -7.47
N ARG A 138 -0.59 6.04 -8.39
CA ARG A 138 -0.04 5.95 -9.75
C ARG A 138 -1.08 5.42 -10.73
N TYR A 139 -1.06 5.94 -11.96
CA TYR A 139 -1.77 5.35 -13.08
C TYR A 139 -0.98 4.17 -13.66
N PHE A 140 -1.68 3.11 -14.05
CA PHE A 140 -1.07 1.93 -14.65
C PHE A 140 -1.92 1.39 -15.79
N GLU A 141 -1.28 0.71 -16.73
CA GLU A 141 -1.92 0.06 -17.86
C GLU A 141 -2.02 -1.45 -17.61
N ARG A 142 -3.02 -2.07 -18.23
CA ARG A 142 -3.13 -3.54 -18.34
C ARG A 142 -3.16 -3.93 -19.81
#